data_AF-A0A074ZJ18-F1
#
_entry.id   AF-A0A074ZJ18-F1
#
_cell.length_a   1.000
_cell.length_b   1.000
_cell.length_c   1.000
_cell.angle_alpha   90.00
_cell.angle_beta   90.00
_cell.angle_gamma   90.00
#
_symmetry.space_group_name_H-M   'P 1'
#
loop_
_entity.id
_entity.type
_entity.pdbx_description
1 polymer ?
#
loop_
_entity_poly.entity_id
_entity_poly.type
_entity_poly.pdbx_seq_one_letter_code
_entity_poly.pdbx_strand_id
1 'polypeptide(L)'
;MSFALPLCRLSAGLSHRIAVAERSILVGKFACRLYSSMETKRIKVANPVVDIDGDEMTRIIWEKIKNTCEYFDLGLPNRDHTDDMVTVEAANAIKKCGVGIKCATITPDEQRVEEFKLKKMWLSPNGTIRNILGGTVFREPIICKNIPRLVPGWTKPIIIGRHAHGDQLFKIFCHLGPVSTTGISLSMLLMMTEFTKTRIGSEVASALIGLLYGCETWPIRAAELRRLQVFDNRCLRTVTRYKATDIVVKEPGTIELVFTPKDTAKPPERHTVFQFPDGGVSMAMYNTDEYKATDIVVKEPGTIELVFTPKDTAKPPERHTVFQFPDGGVSMAMYNTDESIRGFAYSCFEYALSKRWPLYMSTKNTILKRYDGRFKDIFEEIYVKDYKTAFEAANIWYEHRLIDDMVAQALKSSGGFVWACKNYDGDVQSDIVAQGYGSLGLMTSVLMCPDGKTIEAEAAHGTVTRHYREHQKGKPTSTNPIASIFAWTRGLAHRGKLDNNQELINRFLKKVLFVDNQSISFVALRFCDDLEKACIETVESGKMTKDLAICIHGLKDVKPEHFLTTMDFLEAIASRLREKRGTA
;
A
#
# COMPACT_ATOMS: atom_id res chain seq x y z
N MET A 1 27.67 19.20 40.90
CA MET A 1 28.30 19.36 42.23
C MET A 1 28.78 17.99 42.69
N SER A 2 30.01 17.88 43.16
CA SER A 2 30.57 16.63 43.71
C SER A 2 30.31 16.56 45.21
N PHE A 3 30.00 15.36 45.73
CA PHE A 3 30.29 14.98 47.11
C PHE A 3 30.65 13.50 47.17
N ALA A 4 31.45 13.10 48.16
CA ALA A 4 32.09 11.80 48.23
C ALA A 4 32.21 11.30 49.68
N LEU A 5 32.41 9.98 49.81
CA LEU A 5 32.96 9.26 50.99
C LEU A 5 32.01 9.12 52.21
N PRO A 6 32.22 8.12 53.11
CA PRO A 6 33.48 7.43 53.39
C PRO A 6 33.55 5.89 53.28
N LEU A 7 34.79 5.42 53.16
CA LEU A 7 35.26 4.04 53.33
C LEU A 7 35.25 3.61 54.80
N CYS A 8 35.10 2.30 55.05
CA CYS A 8 35.52 1.68 56.31
C CYS A 8 36.63 0.64 56.05
N ARG A 9 37.58 0.50 56.99
CA ARG A 9 38.79 -0.33 56.88
C ARG A 9 38.55 -1.74 57.44
N LEU A 10 39.29 -2.73 56.93
CA LEU A 10 39.85 -3.83 57.73
C LEU A 10 41.12 -4.38 57.07
N SER A 11 41.92 -5.16 57.82
CA SER A 11 43.38 -5.18 57.72
C SER A 11 44.02 -6.49 57.24
N ALA A 12 45.15 -6.35 56.53
CA ALA A 12 46.37 -7.18 56.50
C ALA A 12 46.28 -8.72 56.59
N GLY A 13 46.87 -9.42 55.61
CA GLY A 13 47.15 -10.86 55.70
C GLY A 13 47.86 -11.48 54.48
N LEU A 14 49.18 -11.66 54.62
CA LEU A 14 50.08 -12.57 53.90
C LEU A 14 50.31 -12.49 52.36
N SER A 15 51.58 -12.69 52.06
CA SER A 15 52.31 -12.66 50.78
C SER A 15 52.18 -13.91 49.90
N HIS A 16 52.73 -13.81 48.69
CA HIS A 16 52.98 -14.88 47.68
C HIS A 16 51.80 -15.32 46.78
N ARG A 17 51.50 -14.49 45.76
CA ARG A 17 51.20 -14.89 44.35
C ARG A 17 50.98 -13.68 43.44
N ILE A 18 51.98 -12.78 43.33
CA ILE A 18 51.91 -11.59 42.46
C ILE A 18 52.94 -11.72 41.35
N ALA A 19 52.47 -12.22 40.19
CA ALA A 19 53.16 -12.20 38.90
C ALA A 19 52.18 -12.52 37.74
N VAL A 20 51.19 -13.40 38.01
CA VAL A 20 50.15 -13.78 37.02
C VAL A 20 48.87 -12.93 37.17
N ALA A 21 48.62 -12.34 38.34
CA ALA A 21 47.42 -11.53 38.60
C ALA A 21 47.41 -10.16 37.90
N GLU A 22 48.58 -9.53 37.68
CA GLU A 22 48.62 -8.13 37.20
C GLU A 22 48.20 -7.97 35.74
N ARG A 23 48.46 -8.95 34.86
CA ARG A 23 47.91 -8.95 33.50
C ARG A 23 46.38 -9.10 33.50
N SER A 24 45.83 -9.99 34.33
CA SER A 24 44.38 -10.18 34.43
C SER A 24 43.66 -8.97 35.05
N ILE A 25 44.28 -8.29 36.01
CA ILE A 25 43.72 -7.08 36.64
C ILE A 25 43.78 -5.87 35.69
N LEU A 26 44.80 -5.76 34.84
CA LEU A 26 44.86 -4.67 33.84
C LEU A 26 43.79 -4.83 32.76
N VAL A 27 43.60 -6.05 32.24
CA VAL A 27 42.51 -6.39 31.30
C VAL A 27 41.14 -6.19 31.95
N GLY A 28 40.96 -6.65 33.19
CA GLY A 28 39.71 -6.46 33.93
C GLY A 28 39.39 -4.98 34.23
N LYS A 29 40.39 -4.15 34.54
CA LYS A 29 40.17 -2.71 34.77
C LYS A 29 39.94 -1.91 33.48
N PHE A 30 40.49 -2.34 32.34
CA PHE A 30 40.12 -1.79 31.03
C PHE A 30 38.68 -2.19 30.64
N ALA A 31 38.30 -3.46 30.84
CA ALA A 31 36.94 -3.92 30.61
C ALA A 31 35.92 -3.18 31.50
N CYS A 32 36.13 -3.09 32.81
CA CYS A 32 35.22 -2.36 33.71
C CYS A 32 35.13 -0.85 33.39
N ARG A 33 36.21 -0.20 32.92
CA ARG A 33 36.13 1.21 32.48
C ARG A 33 35.37 1.40 31.17
N LEU A 34 35.35 0.40 30.29
CA LEU A 34 34.50 0.42 29.08
C LEU A 34 33.03 0.17 29.41
N TYR A 35 32.73 -0.76 30.34
CA TYR A 35 31.36 -1.05 30.79
C TYR A 35 30.73 0.07 31.63
N SER A 36 31.52 0.88 32.35
CA SER A 36 31.03 1.97 33.21
C SER A 36 30.51 3.21 32.44
N SER A 37 30.21 3.13 31.14
CA SER A 37 29.75 4.26 30.32
C SER A 37 28.63 3.94 29.33
N MET A 38 27.85 2.89 29.60
CA MET A 38 26.63 2.57 28.82
C MET A 38 25.45 3.49 29.16
N GLU A 39 25.67 4.81 29.08
CA GLU A 39 24.59 5.69 28.62
C GLU A 39 24.18 5.21 27.23
N THR A 40 22.88 5.14 26.97
CA THR A 40 22.33 4.73 25.68
C THR A 40 22.64 5.78 24.62
N LYS A 41 23.80 5.65 23.96
CA LYS A 41 24.22 6.51 22.85
C LYS A 41 23.18 6.45 21.73
N ARG A 42 22.33 7.48 21.68
CA ARG A 42 21.36 7.69 20.60
C ARG A 42 22.11 7.96 19.29
N ILE A 43 21.69 7.31 18.22
CA ILE A 43 22.20 7.57 16.87
C ILE A 43 21.85 9.01 16.51
N LYS A 44 22.84 9.79 16.08
CA LYS A 44 22.61 11.16 15.61
C LYS A 44 22.13 11.10 14.15
N VAL A 45 21.03 11.78 13.86
CA VAL A 45 20.51 11.99 12.51
C VAL A 45 20.61 13.48 12.21
N ALA A 46 21.11 13.85 11.03
CA ALA A 46 21.46 15.24 10.74
C ALA A 46 20.26 16.04 10.25
N ASN A 47 19.43 15.42 9.41
CA ASN A 47 18.24 16.04 8.83
C ASN A 47 16.95 15.47 9.47
N PRO A 48 15.84 16.23 9.44
CA PRO A 48 14.57 15.76 9.96
C PRO A 48 13.95 14.64 9.11
N VAL A 49 13.00 13.96 9.75
CA VAL A 49 11.99 13.10 9.12
C VAL A 49 10.63 13.62 9.59
N VAL A 50 9.64 13.60 8.70
CA VAL A 50 8.27 13.99 9.01
C VAL A 50 7.51 12.78 9.57
N ASP A 51 7.02 12.92 10.80
CA ASP A 51 6.22 11.92 11.53
C ASP A 51 4.75 12.34 11.50
N ILE A 52 3.95 11.57 10.77
CA ILE A 52 2.51 11.77 10.58
C ILE A 52 1.76 10.81 11.48
N ASP A 53 1.12 11.32 12.52
CA ASP A 53 0.22 10.53 13.38
C ASP A 53 -1.12 10.27 12.70
N GLY A 54 -1.88 9.34 13.26
CA GLY A 54 -3.13 8.88 12.69
C GLY A 54 -4.18 8.57 13.74
N ASP A 55 -4.92 7.49 13.51
CA ASP A 55 -6.17 7.21 14.20
C ASP A 55 -6.23 5.80 14.83
N GLU A 56 -7.20 5.62 15.73
CA GLU A 56 -7.67 4.33 16.27
C GLU A 56 -6.56 3.38 16.78
N MET A 57 -6.57 2.11 16.37
CA MET A 57 -5.67 1.08 16.89
C MET A 57 -4.22 1.31 16.44
N THR A 58 -4.04 1.88 15.24
CA THR A 58 -2.72 2.22 14.71
C THR A 58 -2.06 3.34 15.48
N ARG A 59 -2.80 4.37 15.93
CA ARG A 59 -2.27 5.44 16.80
C ARG A 59 -1.71 4.89 18.12
N ILE A 60 -2.43 3.99 18.78
CA ILE A 60 -2.01 3.31 20.02
C ILE A 60 -0.69 2.53 19.82
N ILE A 61 -0.52 1.90 18.65
CA ILE A 61 0.71 1.19 18.29
C ILE A 61 1.83 2.20 17.96
N TRP A 62 1.51 3.29 17.28
CA TRP A 62 2.44 4.35 16.87
C TRP A 62 3.16 5.00 18.05
N GLU A 63 2.41 5.33 19.11
CA GLU A 63 2.94 5.87 20.37
C GLU A 63 4.00 4.97 21.03
N LYS A 64 3.99 3.65 20.75
CA LYS A 64 4.98 2.69 21.28
C LYS A 64 6.22 2.54 20.39
N ILE A 65 6.19 3.03 19.16
CA ILE A 65 7.28 2.91 18.17
C ILE A 65 8.05 4.23 18.00
N LYS A 66 7.36 5.36 18.19
CA LYS A 66 7.79 6.72 17.80
C LYS A 66 9.13 7.19 18.37
N ASN A 67 9.83 8.00 17.57
CA ASN A 67 11.04 8.73 17.93
C ASN A 67 10.87 10.26 17.66
N THR A 68 11.82 11.11 18.08
CA THR A 68 11.76 12.57 17.89
C THR A 68 11.89 12.95 16.40
N CYS A 69 10.86 13.58 15.84
CA CYS A 69 10.71 13.92 14.41
C CYS A 69 9.90 15.23 14.24
N GLU A 70 9.83 15.76 13.02
CA GLU A 70 8.97 16.90 12.67
C GLU A 70 7.51 16.41 12.60
N TYR A 71 6.68 16.82 13.56
CA TYR A 71 5.43 16.14 13.89
C TYR A 71 4.18 16.81 13.31
N PHE A 72 3.31 16.01 12.70
CA PHE A 72 1.99 16.42 12.23
C PHE A 72 0.92 15.43 12.72
N ASP A 73 -0.10 15.93 13.41
CA ASP A 73 -1.23 15.11 13.86
C ASP A 73 -2.31 15.05 12.78
N LEU A 74 -2.35 13.97 11.99
CA LEU A 74 -3.41 13.74 11.00
C LEU A 74 -4.54 12.85 11.57
N GLY A 75 -4.65 12.75 12.89
CA GLY A 75 -5.85 12.24 13.55
C GLY A 75 -7.09 13.02 13.10
N LEU A 76 -8.19 12.32 12.86
CA LEU A 76 -9.43 12.88 12.33
C LEU A 76 -9.95 14.12 13.10
N PRO A 77 -9.90 14.18 14.45
CA PRO A 77 -10.29 15.40 15.18
C PRO A 77 -9.41 16.61 14.86
N ASN A 78 -8.10 16.44 14.66
CA ASN A 78 -7.20 17.55 14.36
C ASN A 78 -7.31 17.99 12.88
N ARG A 79 -7.57 17.06 11.96
CA ARG A 79 -7.92 17.42 10.57
C ARG A 79 -9.22 18.21 10.50
N ASP A 80 -10.26 17.83 11.24
CA ASP A 80 -11.48 18.63 11.30
C ASP A 80 -11.23 20.01 11.94
N HIS A 81 -10.46 20.08 13.03
CA HIS A 81 -10.10 21.34 13.66
C HIS A 81 -9.37 22.30 12.71
N THR A 82 -8.36 21.81 11.98
CA THR A 82 -7.49 22.58 11.07
C THR A 82 -8.06 22.76 9.65
N ASP A 83 -9.30 22.37 9.42
CA ASP A 83 -9.94 22.36 8.09
C ASP A 83 -9.12 21.59 7.01
N ASP A 84 -8.53 20.48 7.45
CA ASP A 84 -7.61 19.56 6.73
C ASP A 84 -6.29 20.19 6.26
N MET A 85 -5.97 21.42 6.69
CA MET A 85 -4.70 22.08 6.36
C MET A 85 -3.48 21.32 6.87
N VAL A 86 -3.57 20.66 8.03
CA VAL A 86 -2.47 19.85 8.59
C VAL A 86 -2.02 18.74 7.62
N THR A 87 -2.93 18.19 6.81
CA THR A 87 -2.63 17.18 5.79
C THR A 87 -1.80 17.77 4.64
N VAL A 88 -2.12 19.01 4.22
CA VAL A 88 -1.40 19.74 3.17
C VAL A 88 -0.03 20.20 3.67
N GLU A 89 0.05 20.69 4.91
CA GLU A 89 1.30 21.08 5.56
C GLU A 89 2.26 19.91 5.69
N ALA A 90 1.79 18.75 6.17
CA ALA A 90 2.59 17.54 6.27
C ALA A 90 3.13 17.08 4.92
N ALA A 91 2.31 17.11 3.85
CA ALA A 91 2.77 16.76 2.50
C ALA A 91 3.87 17.71 1.98
N ASN A 92 3.75 19.01 2.25
CA ASN A 92 4.78 19.99 1.88
C ASN A 92 6.05 19.87 2.73
N ALA A 93 5.93 19.50 4.01
CA ALA A 93 7.06 19.17 4.87
C ALA A 93 7.82 17.94 4.33
N ILE A 94 7.11 16.89 3.87
CA ILE A 94 7.72 15.73 3.22
C ILE A 94 8.51 16.14 1.97
N LYS A 95 7.98 17.01 1.10
CA LYS A 95 8.75 17.54 -0.05
C LYS A 95 10.03 18.24 0.37
N LYS A 96 10.00 18.97 1.49
CA LYS A 96 11.12 19.78 1.98
C LYS A 96 12.21 18.92 2.63
N CYS A 97 11.86 17.89 3.39
CA CYS A 97 12.83 17.02 4.07
C CYS A 97 13.22 15.78 3.23
N GLY A 98 12.36 15.35 2.30
CA GLY A 98 12.50 14.14 1.48
C GLY A 98 11.99 12.84 2.12
N VAL A 99 11.49 12.86 3.36
CA VAL A 99 11.11 11.63 4.10
C VAL A 99 9.89 11.84 4.98
N GLY A 100 8.77 11.20 4.63
CA GLY A 100 7.61 11.00 5.49
C GLY A 100 7.53 9.58 6.06
N ILE A 101 7.06 9.46 7.30
CA ILE A 101 6.66 8.20 7.93
C ILE A 101 5.24 8.41 8.46
N LYS A 102 4.30 7.57 8.05
CA LYS A 102 2.87 7.82 8.24
C LYS A 102 2.13 6.66 8.92
N CYS A 103 1.36 7.03 9.94
CA CYS A 103 0.36 6.20 10.60
C CYS A 103 -0.93 6.11 9.74
N ALA A 104 -1.71 5.04 9.91
CA ALA A 104 -2.98 4.91 9.21
C ALA A 104 -4.01 5.92 9.76
N THR A 105 -4.80 6.51 8.86
CA THR A 105 -5.72 7.62 9.11
C THR A 105 -7.13 7.28 8.62
N ILE A 106 -8.17 7.67 9.35
CA ILE A 106 -9.57 7.49 8.91
C ILE A 106 -9.81 8.36 7.67
N THR A 107 -10.29 7.77 6.59
CA THR A 107 -11.01 8.54 5.55
C THR A 107 -12.49 8.52 5.95
N PRO A 108 -13.11 9.67 6.27
CA PRO A 108 -14.47 9.66 6.80
C PRO A 108 -15.51 9.28 5.73
N ASP A 109 -16.53 8.58 6.18
CA ASP A 109 -17.80 8.34 5.50
C ASP A 109 -18.93 9.06 6.26
N GLU A 110 -20.19 8.87 5.84
CA GLU A 110 -21.37 9.45 6.47
C GLU A 110 -21.47 9.06 7.96
N GLN A 111 -21.16 7.82 8.30
CA GLN A 111 -21.18 7.33 9.68
C GLN A 111 -20.06 7.98 10.53
N ARG A 112 -18.89 8.24 9.96
CA ARG A 112 -17.79 8.95 10.64
C ARG A 112 -18.08 10.44 10.81
N VAL A 113 -18.82 11.07 9.88
CA VAL A 113 -19.31 12.45 10.05
C VAL A 113 -20.22 12.54 11.27
N GLU A 114 -21.14 11.60 11.45
CA GLU A 114 -21.99 11.53 12.65
C GLU A 114 -21.20 11.20 13.93
N GLU A 115 -20.33 10.17 13.89
CA GLU A 115 -19.54 9.73 15.05
C GLU A 115 -18.65 10.84 15.62
N PHE A 116 -17.92 11.55 14.76
CA PHE A 116 -16.95 12.57 15.15
C PHE A 116 -17.53 13.99 15.13
N LYS A 117 -18.79 14.17 14.71
CA LYS A 117 -19.47 15.48 14.54
C LYS A 117 -18.69 16.44 13.64
N LEU A 118 -18.21 15.91 12.50
CA LEU A 118 -17.35 16.64 11.57
C LEU A 118 -18.04 17.84 10.93
N LYS A 119 -17.31 18.93 10.69
CA LYS A 119 -17.77 20.10 9.94
C LYS A 119 -18.26 19.72 8.53
N LYS A 120 -17.58 18.75 7.90
CA LYS A 120 -17.92 18.14 6.61
C LYS A 120 -17.17 16.81 6.44
N MET A 121 -17.49 16.06 5.39
CA MET A 121 -16.72 14.87 5.04
C MET A 121 -15.40 15.27 4.36
N TRP A 122 -14.30 15.12 5.09
CA TRP A 122 -12.95 15.41 4.60
C TRP A 122 -12.45 14.38 3.58
N LEU A 123 -11.51 14.80 2.73
CA LEU A 123 -10.88 13.92 1.75
C LEU A 123 -9.95 12.90 2.44
N SER A 124 -9.53 11.87 1.69
CA SER A 124 -8.56 10.91 2.18
C SER A 124 -7.17 11.56 2.32
N PRO A 125 -6.53 11.51 3.50
CA PRO A 125 -5.19 12.07 3.67
C PRO A 125 -4.16 11.45 2.73
N ASN A 126 -4.27 10.15 2.47
CA ASN A 126 -3.42 9.45 1.51
C ASN A 126 -3.60 10.01 0.09
N GLY A 127 -4.85 10.31 -0.32
CA GLY A 127 -5.13 10.95 -1.60
C GLY A 127 -4.53 12.36 -1.70
N THR A 128 -4.72 13.19 -0.66
CA THR A 128 -4.16 14.55 -0.61
C THR A 128 -2.64 14.54 -0.65
N ILE A 129 -1.98 13.73 0.19
CA ILE A 129 -0.52 13.60 0.23
C ILE A 129 0.02 13.10 -1.13
N ARG A 130 -0.56 12.05 -1.71
CA ARG A 130 -0.11 11.48 -3.00
C ARG A 130 -0.34 12.44 -4.17
N ASN A 131 -1.43 13.21 -4.20
CA ASN A 131 -1.65 14.26 -5.20
C ASN A 131 -0.61 15.39 -5.08
N ILE A 132 -0.20 15.74 -3.86
CA ILE A 132 0.83 16.77 -3.65
C ILE A 132 2.22 16.23 -4.01
N LEU A 133 2.60 15.07 -3.49
CA LEU A 133 3.93 14.47 -3.69
C LEU A 133 4.16 13.94 -5.11
N GLY A 134 3.12 13.40 -5.73
CA GLY A 134 3.23 12.57 -6.94
C GLY A 134 3.87 11.20 -6.65
N GLY A 135 4.09 10.43 -7.71
CA GLY A 135 4.86 9.18 -7.64
C GLY A 135 4.05 7.90 -7.49
N THR A 136 4.74 6.85 -7.07
CA THR A 136 4.31 5.44 -7.19
C THR A 136 4.34 4.74 -5.85
N VAL A 137 3.27 4.04 -5.48
CA VAL A 137 3.21 3.28 -4.23
C VAL A 137 3.72 1.86 -4.46
N PHE A 138 4.86 1.52 -3.87
CA PHE A 138 5.42 0.18 -3.90
C PHE A 138 5.00 -0.60 -2.64
N ARG A 139 4.32 -1.74 -2.84
CA ARG A 139 3.92 -2.67 -1.79
C ARG A 139 4.76 -3.95 -1.88
N GLU A 140 5.54 -4.24 -0.83
CA GLU A 140 6.46 -5.40 -0.73
C GLU A 140 6.18 -6.23 0.53
N PRO A 141 5.94 -7.55 0.41
CA PRO A 141 5.62 -8.44 1.52
C PRO A 141 6.84 -8.79 2.38
N ILE A 142 6.61 -8.93 3.68
CA ILE A 142 7.59 -9.26 4.72
C ILE A 142 7.57 -10.78 4.94
N ILE A 143 8.60 -11.49 4.47
CA ILE A 143 8.65 -12.95 4.54
C ILE A 143 9.21 -13.41 5.89
N CYS A 144 8.42 -14.19 6.63
CA CYS A 144 8.85 -14.98 7.78
C CYS A 144 8.85 -16.47 7.41
N LYS A 145 9.91 -17.24 7.73
CA LYS A 145 10.07 -18.62 7.24
C LYS A 145 8.99 -19.60 7.72
N ASN A 146 8.50 -19.41 8.95
CA ASN A 146 7.51 -20.28 9.59
C ASN A 146 6.05 -19.89 9.29
N ILE A 147 5.81 -18.78 8.58
CA ILE A 147 4.48 -18.40 8.12
C ILE A 147 4.23 -19.07 6.75
N PRO A 148 3.26 -20.01 6.65
CA PRO A 148 2.92 -20.62 5.39
C PRO A 148 2.24 -19.59 4.47
N ARG A 149 2.53 -19.71 3.17
CA ARG A 149 1.95 -18.88 2.13
C ARG A 149 0.76 -19.61 1.53
N LEU A 150 -0.32 -18.88 1.23
CA LEU A 150 -1.53 -19.46 0.63
C LEU A 150 -1.25 -20.00 -0.79
N VAL A 151 -0.26 -19.44 -1.47
CA VAL A 151 0.32 -19.95 -2.71
C VAL A 151 1.73 -20.49 -2.42
N PRO A 152 1.92 -21.81 -2.22
CA PRO A 152 3.19 -22.37 -1.74
C PRO A 152 4.39 -22.11 -2.66
N GLY A 153 4.15 -21.95 -3.97
CA GLY A 153 5.19 -21.68 -4.97
C GLY A 153 5.88 -20.31 -4.82
N TRP A 154 5.24 -19.34 -4.16
CA TRP A 154 5.74 -17.98 -3.96
C TRP A 154 6.94 -17.93 -2.99
N THR A 155 8.11 -18.32 -3.47
CA THR A 155 9.35 -18.43 -2.68
C THR A 155 10.15 -17.13 -2.62
N LYS A 156 9.90 -16.18 -3.53
CA LYS A 156 10.43 -14.82 -3.54
C LYS A 156 9.28 -13.81 -3.47
N PRO A 157 9.45 -12.58 -2.94
CA PRO A 157 8.41 -11.56 -2.94
C PRO A 157 7.87 -11.19 -4.34
N ILE A 158 6.60 -10.83 -4.43
CA ILE A 158 6.02 -10.08 -5.55
C ILE A 158 5.84 -8.64 -5.06
N ILE A 159 6.35 -7.67 -5.82
CA ILE A 159 6.25 -6.25 -5.44
C ILE A 159 5.26 -5.56 -6.39
N ILE A 160 4.17 -5.02 -5.84
CA ILE A 160 3.21 -4.25 -6.62
C ILE A 160 3.64 -2.78 -6.62
N GLY A 161 3.89 -2.21 -7.81
CA GLY A 161 3.99 -0.77 -8.01
C GLY A 161 2.64 -0.24 -8.50
N ARG A 162 1.89 0.45 -7.64
CA ARG A 162 0.58 1.01 -7.97
C ARG A 162 0.71 2.44 -8.49
N HIS A 163 0.13 2.70 -9.66
CA HIS A 163 -0.07 4.05 -10.18
C HIS A 163 -1.13 4.78 -9.34
N ALA A 164 -0.71 5.54 -8.34
CA ALA A 164 -1.64 6.15 -7.37
C ALA A 164 -2.27 7.46 -7.86
N HIS A 165 -2.60 7.56 -9.15
CA HIS A 165 -3.17 8.74 -9.80
C HIS A 165 -4.19 8.36 -10.88
N GLY A 166 -5.19 9.22 -11.06
CA GLY A 166 -6.17 9.08 -12.14
C GLY A 166 -7.04 7.83 -11.99
N ASP A 167 -7.51 7.35 -13.13
CA ASP A 167 -8.44 6.24 -13.24
C ASP A 167 -9.64 6.45 -12.28
N GLN A 168 -10.02 5.43 -11.52
CA GLN A 168 -11.20 5.40 -10.67
C GLN A 168 -11.12 6.16 -9.30
N LEU A 169 -10.19 7.10 -8.95
CA LEU A 169 -9.91 7.46 -7.51
C LEU A 169 -9.77 8.97 -6.98
N PHE A 170 -10.87 9.66 -6.59
CA PHE A 170 -11.12 10.98 -5.89
C PHE A 170 -12.66 11.37 -5.76
N LYS A 171 -13.36 11.24 -4.61
CA LYS A 171 -14.83 11.52 -4.48
C LYS A 171 -15.25 12.95 -4.86
N ILE A 172 -16.40 13.12 -5.55
CA ILE A 172 -17.22 14.36 -5.53
C ILE A 172 -18.61 14.04 -4.96
N PHE A 173 -19.09 14.86 -4.01
CA PHE A 173 -20.43 14.72 -3.43
C PHE A 173 -21.47 15.55 -4.18
N CYS A 174 -22.44 14.88 -4.81
CA CYS A 174 -23.71 15.51 -5.21
C CYS A 174 -24.84 15.04 -4.29
N HIS A 175 -25.48 15.98 -3.60
CA HIS A 175 -26.70 15.73 -2.82
C HIS A 175 -27.83 15.23 -3.73
N LEU A 176 -28.37 14.05 -3.43
CA LEU A 176 -29.73 13.67 -3.83
C LEU A 176 -30.64 13.76 -2.61
N GLY A 177 -31.66 14.61 -2.69
CA GLY A 177 -32.61 14.86 -1.61
C GLY A 177 -33.46 13.64 -1.24
N PRO A 178 -34.21 13.71 -0.13
CA PRO A 178 -34.86 12.55 0.48
C PRO A 178 -35.89 11.90 -0.45
N VAL A 179 -35.65 10.64 -0.81
CA VAL A 179 -36.65 9.77 -1.44
C VAL A 179 -37.53 9.17 -0.35
N SER A 180 -38.84 9.22 -0.54
CA SER A 180 -39.84 8.85 0.47
C SER A 180 -39.73 7.38 0.91
N THR A 181 -39.89 7.17 2.22
CA THR A 181 -39.82 5.87 2.89
C THR A 181 -40.92 4.88 2.47
N THR A 182 -40.55 3.78 1.82
CA THR A 182 -41.23 2.47 1.94
C THR A 182 -40.28 1.33 1.54
N GLY A 183 -39.88 0.48 2.50
CA GLY A 183 -39.10 -0.74 2.25
C GLY A 183 -37.61 -0.62 2.63
N ILE A 184 -37.21 -1.27 3.72
CA ILE A 184 -35.81 -1.43 4.17
C ILE A 184 -35.46 -2.93 4.13
N SER A 185 -34.15 -3.24 3.96
CA SER A 185 -33.49 -4.56 4.09
C SER A 185 -33.31 -5.32 2.76
N LEU A 186 -32.12 -5.83 2.36
CA LEU A 186 -30.84 -6.00 3.09
C LEU A 186 -29.61 -5.99 2.13
N SER A 187 -28.50 -5.39 2.58
CA SER A 187 -27.09 -5.65 2.24
C SER A 187 -26.58 -5.70 0.78
N MET A 188 -25.56 -4.87 0.50
CA MET A 188 -24.62 -5.03 -0.61
C MET A 188 -23.96 -6.42 -0.62
N LEU A 189 -24.09 -7.12 -1.75
CA LEU A 189 -23.21 -8.24 -2.13
C LEU A 189 -23.09 -8.21 -3.66
N LEU A 190 -21.96 -7.74 -4.18
CA LEU A 190 -21.69 -7.65 -5.62
C LEU A 190 -21.44 -9.05 -6.19
N MET A 191 -22.52 -9.73 -6.59
CA MET A 191 -22.48 -10.90 -7.47
C MET A 191 -23.08 -10.55 -8.83
N MET A 192 -22.36 -10.89 -9.89
CA MET A 192 -22.89 -10.88 -11.25
C MET A 192 -23.91 -12.01 -11.39
N THR A 193 -25.19 -11.68 -11.54
CA THR A 193 -26.26 -12.62 -11.90
C THR A 193 -26.87 -12.26 -13.25
N GLU A 194 -26.85 -13.20 -14.21
CA GLU A 194 -27.67 -13.13 -15.42
C GLU A 194 -28.85 -14.10 -15.32
N PHE A 195 -30.05 -13.65 -15.73
CA PHE A 195 -31.21 -14.50 -15.92
C PHE A 195 -31.16 -15.21 -17.29
N THR A 196 -30.59 -16.42 -17.34
CA THR A 196 -30.66 -17.26 -18.54
C THR A 196 -31.97 -18.06 -18.59
N LYS A 197 -32.91 -17.62 -19.43
CA LYS A 197 -34.08 -18.45 -19.81
C LYS A 197 -33.59 -19.67 -20.61
N THR A 198 -33.61 -20.84 -19.98
CA THR A 198 -33.28 -22.12 -20.63
C THR A 198 -34.56 -22.90 -20.90
N ARG A 199 -34.75 -23.36 -22.13
CA ARG A 199 -35.96 -24.10 -22.54
C ARG A 199 -35.76 -25.59 -22.26
N ILE A 200 -36.58 -26.17 -21.38
CA ILE A 200 -36.56 -27.60 -21.07
C ILE A 200 -37.93 -28.16 -21.49
N GLY A 201 -37.98 -28.77 -22.68
CA GLY A 201 -39.24 -29.23 -23.27
C GLY A 201 -40.17 -28.09 -23.70
N SER A 202 -41.48 -28.28 -23.49
CA SER A 202 -42.54 -27.34 -23.88
C SER A 202 -42.73 -26.17 -22.93
N GLU A 203 -42.19 -26.22 -21.71
CA GLU A 203 -42.34 -25.18 -20.69
C GLU A 203 -41.08 -24.30 -20.57
N VAL A 204 -41.29 -23.04 -20.19
CA VAL A 204 -40.22 -22.05 -19.99
C VAL A 204 -40.08 -21.80 -18.49
N ALA A 205 -39.15 -22.51 -17.86
CA ALA A 205 -38.79 -22.29 -16.47
C ALA A 205 -37.66 -21.26 -16.36
N SER A 206 -37.84 -20.26 -15.49
CA SER A 206 -36.79 -19.30 -15.13
C SER A 206 -35.95 -19.88 -13.99
N ALA A 207 -34.72 -20.30 -14.27
CA ALA A 207 -33.77 -20.74 -13.25
C ALA A 207 -32.83 -19.61 -12.85
N LEU A 208 -32.74 -19.32 -11.55
CA LEU A 208 -31.77 -18.37 -10.99
C LEU A 208 -30.46 -19.11 -10.70
N ILE A 209 -29.40 -18.84 -11.47
CA ILE A 209 -28.05 -19.38 -11.23
C ILE A 209 -27.19 -18.27 -10.62
N GLY A 210 -27.06 -18.28 -9.29
CA GLY A 210 -26.18 -17.38 -8.56
C GLY A 210 -24.73 -17.89 -8.58
N LEU A 211 -23.79 -17.08 -9.06
CA LEU A 211 -22.37 -17.43 -9.10
C LEU A 211 -21.69 -16.95 -7.81
N LEU A 212 -21.73 -17.81 -6.79
CA LEU A 212 -21.16 -17.57 -5.47
C LEU A 212 -19.62 -17.56 -5.54
N TYR A 213 -19.02 -16.37 -5.61
CA TYR A 213 -17.57 -16.20 -5.40
C TYR A 213 -17.22 -16.19 -3.90
N GLY A 214 -17.55 -17.30 -3.23
CA GLY A 214 -17.19 -17.55 -1.84
C GLY A 214 -15.82 -18.20 -1.73
N CYS A 215 -14.99 -17.73 -0.79
CA CYS A 215 -13.73 -18.39 -0.44
C CYS A 215 -14.00 -19.68 0.35
N GLU A 216 -14.33 -20.76 -0.34
CA GLU A 216 -14.24 -22.13 0.19
C GLU A 216 -13.27 -22.95 -0.65
N THR A 217 -12.29 -23.57 0.02
CA THR A 217 -11.28 -24.41 -0.60
C THR A 217 -11.88 -25.78 -0.97
N TRP A 218 -12.27 -25.95 -2.24
CA TRP A 218 -12.70 -27.25 -2.77
C TRP A 218 -11.50 -28.03 -3.34
N PRO A 219 -11.30 -29.32 -2.99
CA PRO A 219 -10.23 -30.16 -3.53
C PRO A 219 -10.62 -30.69 -4.92
N ILE A 220 -10.44 -29.85 -5.95
CA ILE A 220 -10.79 -30.15 -7.34
C ILE A 220 -9.79 -31.15 -7.95
N ARG A 221 -10.29 -32.21 -8.59
CA ARG A 221 -9.44 -33.23 -9.24
C ARG A 221 -9.08 -32.79 -10.67
N ALA A 222 -7.92 -33.23 -11.18
CA ALA A 222 -7.41 -32.84 -12.50
C ALA A 222 -8.36 -33.13 -13.70
N ALA A 223 -9.39 -33.97 -13.53
CA ALA A 223 -10.43 -34.20 -14.53
C ALA A 223 -11.40 -33.02 -14.70
N GLU A 224 -11.61 -32.20 -13.66
CA GLU A 224 -12.60 -31.11 -13.65
C GLU A 224 -12.05 -29.81 -14.26
N LEU A 225 -10.73 -29.62 -14.26
CA LEU A 225 -10.03 -28.52 -14.95
C LEU A 225 -10.39 -28.44 -16.45
N ARG A 226 -10.66 -29.57 -17.11
CA ARG A 226 -11.08 -29.57 -18.53
C ARG A 226 -12.49 -29.03 -18.74
N ARG A 227 -13.37 -29.02 -17.72
CA ARG A 227 -14.69 -28.39 -17.82
C ARG A 227 -14.61 -26.86 -17.68
N LEU A 228 -13.67 -26.36 -16.88
CA LEU A 228 -13.37 -24.92 -16.81
C LEU A 228 -12.83 -24.37 -18.15
N GLN A 229 -11.98 -25.12 -18.86
CA GLN A 229 -11.50 -24.71 -20.20
C GLN A 229 -12.60 -24.61 -21.28
N VAL A 230 -13.74 -25.27 -21.09
CA VAL A 230 -14.92 -25.15 -22.00
C VAL A 230 -15.75 -23.90 -21.65
N PHE A 231 -15.73 -23.46 -20.39
CA PHE A 231 -16.43 -22.25 -19.92
C PHE A 231 -15.83 -20.98 -20.53
N ASP A 232 -14.49 -20.94 -20.60
CA ASP A 232 -13.67 -19.85 -21.12
C ASP A 232 -14.05 -19.43 -22.56
N ASN A 233 -14.32 -20.41 -23.43
CA ASN A 233 -14.58 -20.16 -24.85
C ASN A 233 -16.04 -19.83 -25.23
N ARG A 234 -17.02 -20.01 -24.33
CA ARG A 234 -18.44 -19.75 -24.64
C ARG A 234 -19.08 -18.64 -23.80
N CYS A 235 -18.68 -18.44 -22.55
CA CYS A 235 -19.31 -17.43 -21.70
C CYS A 235 -18.73 -16.02 -21.92
N LEU A 236 -17.41 -15.88 -22.09
CA LEU A 236 -16.75 -14.58 -22.24
C LEU A 236 -17.18 -13.78 -23.49
N ARG A 237 -17.66 -14.44 -24.55
CA ARG A 237 -18.20 -13.75 -25.74
C ARG A 237 -19.58 -13.12 -25.54
N THR A 238 -20.31 -13.49 -24.48
CA THR A 238 -21.68 -13.04 -24.24
C THR A 238 -21.76 -12.00 -23.12
N VAL A 239 -20.91 -12.14 -22.10
CA VAL A 239 -20.90 -11.29 -20.88
C VAL A 239 -20.42 -9.85 -21.14
N THR A 240 -19.70 -9.58 -22.23
CA THR A 240 -19.13 -8.24 -22.50
C THR A 240 -19.90 -7.45 -23.57
N ARG A 241 -21.15 -7.07 -23.29
CA ARG A 241 -21.83 -5.95 -23.98
C ARG A 241 -21.51 -4.59 -23.33
N TYR A 242 -20.27 -4.42 -22.91
CA TYR A 242 -19.79 -3.19 -22.29
C TYR A 242 -19.42 -2.19 -23.39
N LYS A 243 -20.15 -1.07 -23.48
CA LYS A 243 -19.78 0.06 -24.35
C LYS A 243 -18.96 1.05 -23.53
N ALA A 244 -17.64 0.94 -23.65
CA ALA A 244 -16.73 2.02 -23.24
C ALA A 244 -16.48 2.96 -24.42
N THR A 245 -16.32 4.25 -24.15
CA THR A 245 -15.90 5.26 -25.14
C THR A 245 -14.64 5.92 -24.63
N ASP A 246 -13.53 5.71 -25.34
CA ASP A 246 -12.20 6.21 -24.97
C ASP A 246 -11.67 7.24 -25.99
N ILE A 247 -11.02 8.30 -25.51
CA ILE A 247 -10.43 9.37 -26.34
C ILE A 247 -9.03 9.73 -25.86
N VAL A 248 -8.11 9.97 -26.80
CA VAL A 248 -6.75 10.47 -26.52
C VAL A 248 -6.72 11.96 -26.78
N VAL A 249 -6.47 12.72 -25.71
CA VAL A 249 -6.34 14.18 -25.73
C VAL A 249 -4.86 14.52 -25.93
N LYS A 250 -4.51 15.05 -27.11
CA LYS A 250 -3.12 15.41 -27.45
C LYS A 250 -2.74 16.85 -27.14
N GLU A 251 -3.71 17.68 -26.77
CA GLU A 251 -3.58 19.12 -26.58
C GLU A 251 -4.36 19.56 -25.35
N PRO A 252 -4.08 20.73 -24.76
CA PRO A 252 -4.79 21.19 -23.56
C PRO A 252 -6.28 21.42 -23.84
N GLY A 253 -7.14 21.21 -22.84
CA GLY A 253 -8.59 21.41 -22.98
C GLY A 253 -9.42 20.85 -21.83
N THR A 254 -10.74 20.88 -21.96
CA THR A 254 -11.70 20.46 -20.93
C THR A 254 -12.53 19.28 -21.40
N ILE A 255 -12.80 18.30 -20.54
CA ILE A 255 -13.78 17.23 -20.80
C ILE A 255 -15.05 17.42 -19.98
N GLU A 256 -16.20 17.25 -20.63
CA GLU A 256 -17.53 17.21 -20.03
C GLU A 256 -18.21 15.85 -20.29
N LEU A 257 -18.94 15.34 -19.29
CA LEU A 257 -20.03 14.39 -19.50
C LEU A 257 -21.31 15.19 -19.74
N VAL A 258 -22.04 14.86 -20.81
CA VAL A 258 -23.29 15.54 -21.18
C VAL A 258 -24.41 14.50 -21.26
N PHE A 259 -25.42 14.65 -20.40
CA PHE A 259 -26.68 13.91 -20.49
C PHE A 259 -27.72 14.76 -21.21
N THR A 260 -28.30 14.23 -22.28
CA THR A 260 -29.41 14.85 -23.00
C THR A 260 -30.66 13.99 -22.79
N PRO A 261 -31.66 14.45 -22.01
CA PRO A 261 -32.95 13.78 -21.87
C PRO A 261 -33.63 13.60 -23.23
N LYS A 262 -34.46 12.56 -23.37
CA LYS A 262 -35.26 12.36 -24.59
C LYS A 262 -36.39 13.40 -24.74
N ASP A 263 -36.84 13.98 -23.65
CA ASP A 263 -37.78 15.11 -23.63
C ASP A 263 -37.02 16.42 -23.93
N THR A 264 -37.23 16.96 -25.13
CA THR A 264 -36.58 18.20 -25.60
C THR A 264 -37.02 19.46 -24.86
N ALA A 265 -38.01 19.39 -23.96
CA ALA A 265 -38.35 20.50 -23.07
C ALA A 265 -37.35 20.66 -21.91
N LYS A 266 -36.53 19.64 -21.62
CA LYS A 266 -35.49 19.68 -20.58
C LYS A 266 -34.12 20.05 -21.19
N PRO A 267 -33.35 20.95 -20.57
CA PRO A 267 -32.00 21.26 -21.03
C PRO A 267 -31.04 20.07 -20.78
N PRO A 268 -29.98 19.90 -21.59
CA PRO A 268 -28.94 18.92 -21.31
C PRO A 268 -28.20 19.22 -20.00
N GLU A 269 -28.03 18.19 -19.16
CA GLU A 269 -27.21 18.25 -17.96
C GLU A 269 -25.72 18.10 -18.36
N ARG A 270 -24.85 18.93 -17.79
CA ARG A 270 -23.42 18.95 -18.09
C ARG A 270 -22.60 18.86 -16.82
N HIS A 271 -21.65 17.95 -16.80
CA HIS A 271 -20.74 17.74 -15.68
C HIS A 271 -19.30 17.81 -16.19
N THR A 272 -18.58 18.86 -15.80
CA THR A 272 -17.15 19.02 -16.11
C THR A 272 -16.35 17.95 -15.39
N VAL A 273 -15.71 17.06 -16.15
CA VAL A 273 -14.93 15.94 -15.60
C VAL A 273 -13.53 16.42 -15.20
N PHE A 274 -12.81 17.09 -16.11
CA PHE A 274 -11.46 17.58 -15.83
C PHE A 274 -10.95 18.61 -16.85
N GLN A 275 -9.89 19.35 -16.48
CA GLN A 275 -9.08 20.18 -17.39
C GLN A 275 -7.69 19.57 -17.57
N PHE A 276 -7.31 19.28 -18.81
CA PHE A 276 -6.01 18.71 -19.16
C PHE A 276 -5.03 19.86 -19.46
N PRO A 277 -3.97 20.05 -18.64
CA PRO A 277 -2.96 21.07 -18.92
C PRO A 277 -2.05 20.67 -20.08
N ASP A 278 -1.68 19.38 -20.19
CA ASP A 278 -0.61 18.89 -21.06
C ASP A 278 -0.99 17.59 -21.83
N GLY A 279 -2.29 17.37 -22.05
CA GLY A 279 -2.81 16.15 -22.69
C GLY A 279 -3.01 14.96 -21.75
N GLY A 280 -3.54 13.85 -22.28
CA GLY A 280 -3.86 12.64 -21.52
C GLY A 280 -4.87 11.73 -22.23
N VAL A 281 -5.53 10.87 -21.46
CA VAL A 281 -6.56 9.96 -21.98
C VAL A 281 -7.76 9.94 -21.05
N SER A 282 -8.96 9.86 -21.63
CA SER A 282 -10.22 9.75 -20.88
C SER A 282 -11.09 8.64 -21.45
N MET A 283 -11.93 8.07 -20.59
CA MET A 283 -12.82 6.98 -20.92
C MET A 283 -14.11 7.08 -20.11
N ALA A 284 -15.25 6.82 -20.76
CA ALA A 284 -16.54 6.64 -20.11
C ALA A 284 -16.96 5.16 -20.02
N MET A 285 -17.54 4.75 -18.88
CA MET A 285 -17.90 3.36 -18.51
C MET A 285 -19.27 3.27 -17.78
N TYR A 286 -19.76 2.05 -17.52
CA TYR A 286 -21.03 1.71 -16.87
C TYR A 286 -20.83 0.66 -15.76
N ASN A 287 -20.29 1.02 -14.59
CA ASN A 287 -20.55 0.43 -13.26
C ASN A 287 -19.50 0.87 -12.24
N THR A 288 -19.94 1.05 -11.00
CA THR A 288 -19.18 1.59 -9.86
C THR A 288 -18.07 0.67 -9.33
N ASP A 289 -16.89 1.22 -9.07
CA ASP A 289 -16.45 1.47 -7.68
C ASP A 289 -15.43 2.60 -7.71
N GLU A 290 -15.96 3.82 -7.80
CA GLU A 290 -15.20 4.95 -8.30
C GLU A 290 -15.34 6.17 -7.42
N TYR A 291 -14.34 6.99 -7.57
CA TYR A 291 -14.21 8.20 -6.84
C TYR A 291 -13.86 9.28 -7.88
N LYS A 292 -12.72 9.20 -8.63
CA LYS A 292 -12.18 10.34 -9.44
C LYS A 292 -12.97 10.60 -10.70
N ALA A 293 -13.64 9.57 -11.16
CA ALA A 293 -14.59 9.76 -12.23
C ALA A 293 -15.70 10.70 -11.77
N THR A 294 -16.25 11.38 -12.74
CA THR A 294 -17.60 11.92 -12.58
C THR A 294 -18.56 10.80 -12.92
N ASP A 295 -19.36 10.35 -11.95
CA ASP A 295 -20.50 9.46 -12.18
C ASP A 295 -21.83 10.21 -12.07
N ILE A 296 -22.86 9.68 -12.72
CA ILE A 296 -24.24 10.15 -12.62
C ILE A 296 -25.21 8.96 -12.59
N VAL A 297 -26.35 9.16 -11.93
CA VAL A 297 -27.51 8.25 -12.03
C VAL A 297 -28.47 8.80 -13.08
N VAL A 298 -28.55 8.10 -14.21
CA VAL A 298 -29.54 8.35 -15.27
C VAL A 298 -30.90 7.87 -14.77
N LYS A 299 -31.88 8.78 -14.63
CA LYS A 299 -33.21 8.46 -14.07
C LYS A 299 -34.29 8.26 -15.13
N GLU A 300 -34.03 8.66 -16.36
CA GLU A 300 -34.99 8.62 -17.46
C GLU A 300 -34.29 8.35 -18.80
N PRO A 301 -35.01 7.92 -19.85
CA PRO A 301 -34.41 7.64 -21.15
C PRO A 301 -33.75 8.87 -21.77
N GLY A 302 -32.54 8.71 -22.30
CA GLY A 302 -31.74 9.81 -22.85
C GLY A 302 -30.40 9.37 -23.44
N THR A 303 -29.53 10.31 -23.78
CA THR A 303 -28.22 10.04 -24.38
C THR A 303 -27.10 10.58 -23.52
N ILE A 304 -26.05 9.79 -23.29
CA ILE A 304 -24.78 10.26 -22.71
C ILE A 304 -23.76 10.49 -23.82
N GLU A 305 -23.10 11.64 -23.77
CA GLU A 305 -21.97 12.00 -24.61
C GLU A 305 -20.77 12.40 -23.76
N LEU A 306 -19.57 12.06 -24.24
CA LEU A 306 -18.30 12.58 -23.77
C LEU A 306 -17.90 13.72 -24.72
N VAL A 307 -17.66 14.92 -24.19
CA VAL A 307 -17.33 16.10 -24.99
C VAL A 307 -15.95 16.62 -24.58
N PHE A 308 -15.01 16.70 -25.52
CA PHE A 308 -13.72 17.36 -25.32
C PHE A 308 -13.71 18.72 -26.02
N THR A 309 -13.49 19.79 -25.26
CA THR A 309 -13.35 21.15 -25.77
C THR A 309 -11.87 21.54 -25.72
N PRO A 310 -11.18 21.68 -26.87
CA PRO A 310 -9.81 22.16 -26.91
C PRO A 310 -9.66 23.56 -26.28
N LYS A 311 -8.51 23.83 -25.68
CA LYS A 311 -8.16 25.15 -25.13
C LYS A 311 -7.94 26.19 -26.23
N ASP A 312 -7.49 25.74 -27.40
CA ASP A 312 -7.48 26.54 -28.63
C ASP A 312 -8.92 26.72 -29.12
N THR A 313 -9.48 27.91 -28.91
CA THR A 313 -10.86 28.25 -29.25
C THR A 313 -11.12 28.29 -30.77
N ALA A 314 -10.10 28.18 -31.61
CA ALA A 314 -10.26 27.97 -33.05
C ALA A 314 -10.67 26.53 -33.40
N LYS A 315 -10.48 25.57 -32.48
CA LYS A 315 -10.85 24.15 -32.70
C LYS A 315 -12.22 23.86 -32.07
N PRO A 316 -13.16 23.26 -32.83
CA PRO A 316 -14.49 22.94 -32.30
C PRO A 316 -14.43 21.81 -31.26
N PRO A 317 -15.39 21.73 -30.31
CA PRO A 317 -15.49 20.61 -29.40
C PRO A 317 -15.74 19.28 -30.11
N GLU A 318 -14.95 18.26 -29.76
CA GLU A 318 -15.15 16.88 -30.17
C GLU A 318 -16.24 16.24 -29.29
N ARG A 319 -17.20 15.51 -29.89
CA ARG A 319 -18.34 14.91 -29.19
C ARG A 319 -18.47 13.44 -29.54
N HIS A 320 -18.56 12.57 -28.52
CA HIS A 320 -18.64 11.13 -28.69
C HIS A 320 -19.81 10.56 -27.88
N THR A 321 -20.81 9.99 -28.56
CA THR A 321 -21.91 9.29 -27.90
C THR A 321 -21.40 8.03 -27.18
N VAL A 322 -21.56 8.00 -25.86
CA VAL A 322 -21.18 6.87 -25.00
C VAL A 322 -22.26 5.80 -25.05
N PHE A 323 -23.48 6.17 -24.70
CA PHE A 323 -24.62 5.27 -24.67
C PHE A 323 -25.96 6.00 -24.83
N GLN A 324 -26.96 5.28 -25.33
CA GLN A 324 -28.36 5.73 -25.37
C GLN A 324 -29.14 4.86 -24.39
N PHE A 325 -29.57 5.49 -23.30
CA PHE A 325 -30.31 4.89 -22.20
C PHE A 325 -31.77 4.68 -22.62
N PRO A 326 -32.26 3.42 -22.72
CA PRO A 326 -33.66 3.14 -23.00
C PRO A 326 -34.56 3.34 -21.77
N ASP A 327 -33.95 3.33 -20.59
CA ASP A 327 -34.52 3.51 -19.24
C ASP A 327 -33.37 3.92 -18.30
N GLY A 328 -33.62 4.07 -17.00
CA GLY A 328 -32.61 4.45 -16.01
C GLY A 328 -31.37 3.54 -15.91
N GLY A 329 -30.30 4.08 -15.32
CA GLY A 329 -29.01 3.41 -15.13
C GLY A 329 -27.97 4.34 -14.47
N VAL A 330 -26.70 4.00 -14.60
CA VAL A 330 -25.55 4.85 -14.20
C VAL A 330 -24.70 5.25 -15.41
N SER A 331 -23.87 6.27 -15.32
CA SER A 331 -22.83 6.55 -16.32
C SER A 331 -21.67 7.30 -15.68
N MET A 332 -20.46 7.19 -16.23
CA MET A 332 -19.25 7.47 -15.47
C MET A 332 -18.10 7.79 -16.42
N ALA A 333 -17.21 8.74 -16.09
CA ALA A 333 -16.03 9.05 -16.90
C ALA A 333 -14.79 9.36 -16.07
N MET A 334 -13.69 8.69 -16.39
CA MET A 334 -12.38 8.77 -15.73
C MET A 334 -11.30 9.33 -16.66
N TYR A 335 -10.13 9.69 -16.10
CA TYR A 335 -8.99 10.19 -16.87
C TYR A 335 -7.64 9.81 -16.28
N ASN A 336 -6.59 9.88 -17.10
CA ASN A 336 -5.22 9.94 -16.65
C ASN A 336 -4.40 10.90 -17.53
N THR A 337 -3.24 11.35 -17.06
CA THR A 337 -2.36 12.29 -17.78
C THR A 337 -1.07 11.62 -18.22
N ASP A 338 -0.55 12.01 -19.38
CA ASP A 338 0.70 11.45 -19.91
C ASP A 338 1.88 11.70 -18.94
N GLU A 339 1.94 12.88 -18.32
CA GLU A 339 2.91 13.22 -17.27
C GLU A 339 2.91 12.20 -16.12
N SER A 340 1.71 11.88 -15.61
CA SER A 340 1.56 10.95 -14.49
C SER A 340 1.93 9.52 -14.86
N ILE A 341 1.55 9.06 -16.06
CA ILE A 341 1.92 7.74 -16.58
C ILE A 341 3.44 7.66 -16.78
N ARG A 342 4.09 8.72 -17.28
CA ARG A 342 5.55 8.78 -17.41
C ARG A 342 6.25 8.73 -16.06
N GLY A 343 5.81 9.54 -15.09
CA GLY A 343 6.35 9.51 -13.73
C GLY A 343 6.24 8.13 -13.07
N PHE A 344 5.10 7.45 -13.26
CA PHE A 344 4.88 6.07 -12.83
C PHE A 344 5.85 5.08 -13.50
N ALA A 345 6.01 5.16 -14.83
CA ALA A 345 6.95 4.33 -15.58
C ALA A 345 8.39 4.48 -15.08
N TYR A 346 8.91 5.72 -14.99
CA TYR A 346 10.25 5.99 -14.46
C TYR A 346 10.44 5.40 -13.05
N SER A 347 9.48 5.62 -12.13
CA SER A 347 9.54 5.03 -10.78
C SER A 347 9.65 3.49 -10.83
N CYS A 348 8.85 2.83 -11.67
CA CYS A 348 8.85 1.37 -11.78
C CYS A 348 10.16 0.82 -12.37
N PHE A 349 10.74 1.47 -13.38
CA PHE A 349 12.01 1.05 -13.96
C PHE A 349 13.18 1.24 -12.97
N GLU A 350 13.29 2.39 -12.31
CA GLU A 350 14.30 2.63 -11.27
C GLU A 350 14.19 1.63 -10.12
N TYR A 351 12.96 1.39 -9.64
CA TYR A 351 12.74 0.48 -8.52
C TYR A 351 13.13 -0.96 -8.90
N ALA A 352 12.71 -1.45 -10.07
CA ALA A 352 13.07 -2.77 -10.57
C ALA A 352 14.59 -2.94 -10.79
N LEU A 353 15.25 -1.93 -11.35
CA LEU A 353 16.72 -1.91 -11.51
C LEU A 353 17.45 -1.93 -10.15
N SER A 354 16.96 -1.17 -9.16
CA SER A 354 17.51 -1.15 -7.80
C SER A 354 17.40 -2.50 -7.08
N LYS A 355 16.33 -3.26 -7.36
CA LYS A 355 16.12 -4.64 -6.87
C LYS A 355 16.86 -5.68 -7.72
N ARG A 356 17.29 -5.33 -8.93
CA ARG A 356 17.76 -6.22 -10.00
C ARG A 356 16.77 -7.32 -10.32
N TRP A 357 15.48 -6.97 -10.40
CA TRP A 357 14.38 -7.89 -10.72
C TRP A 357 13.68 -7.47 -12.02
N PRO A 358 13.11 -8.42 -12.78
CA PRO A 358 12.33 -8.09 -13.97
C PRO A 358 11.07 -7.29 -13.61
N LEU A 359 10.60 -6.48 -14.56
CA LEU A 359 9.42 -5.63 -14.43
C LEU A 359 8.32 -6.10 -15.39
N TYR A 360 7.12 -6.31 -14.86
CA TYR A 360 5.91 -6.52 -15.66
C TYR A 360 4.99 -5.31 -15.54
N MET A 361 4.34 -4.88 -16.61
CA MET A 361 3.26 -3.91 -16.56
C MET A 361 1.98 -4.50 -17.15
N SER A 362 0.88 -4.44 -16.40
CA SER A 362 -0.39 -5.08 -16.79
C SER A 362 -1.47 -4.08 -17.17
N THR A 363 -2.14 -4.33 -18.30
CA THR A 363 -3.34 -3.56 -18.70
C THR A 363 -4.40 -4.44 -19.37
N LYS A 364 -5.54 -3.87 -19.77
CA LYS A 364 -6.55 -4.49 -20.64
C LYS A 364 -6.66 -3.79 -22.00
N ASN A 365 -5.53 -3.46 -22.62
CA ASN A 365 -5.47 -2.74 -23.91
C ASN A 365 -6.10 -3.47 -25.11
N THR A 366 -6.47 -4.74 -25.01
CA THR A 366 -7.31 -5.42 -26.02
C THR A 366 -8.75 -4.90 -26.06
N ILE A 367 -9.26 -4.43 -24.91
CA ILE A 367 -10.57 -3.82 -24.75
C ILE A 367 -10.44 -2.30 -24.78
N LEU A 368 -9.57 -1.74 -23.91
CA LEU A 368 -9.35 -0.30 -23.75
C LEU A 368 -8.21 0.17 -24.65
N LYS A 369 -8.46 0.10 -25.96
CA LYS A 369 -7.41 0.22 -27.00
C LYS A 369 -6.67 1.55 -26.98
N ARG A 370 -7.31 2.65 -26.60
CA ARG A 370 -6.67 3.97 -26.48
C ARG A 370 -6.18 4.21 -25.07
N TYR A 371 -7.03 4.01 -24.07
CA TYR A 371 -6.72 4.29 -22.66
C TYR A 371 -5.54 3.44 -22.15
N ASP A 372 -5.68 2.12 -22.20
CA ASP A 372 -4.66 1.18 -21.74
C ASP A 372 -3.55 0.97 -22.79
N GLY A 373 -3.83 1.33 -24.05
CA GLY A 373 -2.82 1.48 -25.09
C GLY A 373 -1.78 2.54 -24.73
N ARG A 374 -2.22 3.72 -24.28
CA ARG A 374 -1.31 4.82 -23.90
C ARG A 374 -0.34 4.43 -22.79
N PHE A 375 -0.81 3.70 -21.78
CA PHE A 375 0.04 3.13 -20.72
C PHE A 375 1.13 2.23 -21.32
N LYS A 376 0.74 1.29 -22.19
CA LYS A 376 1.69 0.39 -22.86
C LYS A 376 2.73 1.18 -23.67
N ASP A 377 2.25 2.10 -24.50
CA ASP A 377 3.10 2.86 -25.43
C ASP A 377 4.11 3.74 -24.67
N ILE A 378 3.70 4.39 -23.58
CA ILE A 378 4.59 5.22 -22.74
C ILE A 378 5.66 4.37 -22.03
N PHE A 379 5.28 3.21 -21.48
CA PHE A 379 6.25 2.31 -20.85
C PHE A 379 7.26 1.76 -21.87
N GLU A 380 6.80 1.38 -23.06
CA GLU A 380 7.68 0.87 -24.13
C GLU A 380 8.65 1.97 -24.63
N GLU A 381 8.15 3.20 -24.84
CA GLU A 381 8.95 4.37 -25.21
C GLU A 381 10.08 4.62 -24.21
N ILE A 382 9.75 4.67 -22.91
CA ILE A 382 10.73 4.90 -21.83
C ILE A 382 11.69 3.70 -21.69
N TYR A 383 11.20 2.46 -21.80
CA TYR A 383 12.05 1.28 -21.73
C TYR A 383 13.11 1.27 -22.82
N VAL A 384 12.69 1.39 -24.08
CA VAL A 384 13.58 1.34 -25.25
C VAL A 384 14.58 2.49 -25.25
N LYS A 385 14.15 3.70 -24.86
CA LYS A 385 14.96 4.91 -24.87
C LYS A 385 15.96 4.99 -23.71
N ASP A 386 15.50 4.74 -22.49
CA ASP A 386 16.22 5.14 -21.27
C ASP A 386 16.71 3.96 -20.42
N TYR A 387 16.04 2.80 -20.44
CA TYR A 387 16.32 1.69 -19.48
C TYR A 387 16.85 0.39 -20.07
N LYS A 388 16.60 0.09 -21.35
CA LYS A 388 16.91 -1.20 -21.96
C LYS A 388 18.35 -1.66 -21.74
N THR A 389 19.33 -0.80 -22.02
CA THR A 389 20.76 -1.07 -21.82
C THR A 389 21.11 -1.40 -20.37
N ALA A 390 20.50 -0.71 -19.40
CA ALA A 390 20.73 -0.93 -17.98
C ALA A 390 20.09 -2.24 -17.48
N PHE A 391 18.91 -2.58 -18.01
CA PHE A 391 18.22 -3.83 -17.73
C PHE A 391 18.97 -5.05 -18.31
N GLU A 392 19.41 -4.96 -19.55
CA GLU A 392 20.25 -5.98 -20.20
C GLU A 392 21.57 -6.19 -19.43
N ALA A 393 22.24 -5.11 -19.04
CA ALA A 393 23.47 -5.18 -18.21
C ALA A 393 23.23 -5.76 -16.80
N ALA A 394 22.01 -5.64 -16.26
CA ALA A 394 21.59 -6.24 -15.00
C ALA A 394 21.01 -7.67 -15.16
N ASN A 395 20.94 -8.20 -16.39
CA ASN A 395 20.32 -9.48 -16.75
C ASN A 395 18.86 -9.60 -16.28
N ILE A 396 18.08 -8.54 -16.51
CA ILE A 396 16.64 -8.43 -16.26
C ILE A 396 15.93 -7.88 -17.50
N TRP A 397 14.60 -7.96 -17.52
CA TRP A 397 13.78 -7.53 -18.66
C TRP A 397 12.55 -6.75 -18.19
N TYR A 398 11.95 -6.02 -19.13
CA TYR A 398 10.61 -5.46 -19.05
C TYR A 398 9.66 -6.24 -19.97
N GLU A 399 8.42 -6.44 -19.56
CA GLU A 399 7.36 -7.00 -20.42
C GLU A 399 5.97 -6.40 -20.10
N HIS A 400 5.25 -5.98 -21.15
CA HIS A 400 3.81 -5.70 -21.06
C HIS A 400 3.00 -6.99 -21.14
N ARG A 401 2.02 -7.18 -20.25
CA ARG A 401 1.08 -8.32 -20.28
C ARG A 401 -0.36 -7.84 -20.15
N LEU A 402 -1.30 -8.68 -20.62
CA LEU A 402 -2.70 -8.49 -20.31
C LEU A 402 -2.96 -8.86 -18.84
N ILE A 403 -3.81 -8.11 -18.14
CA ILE A 403 -4.05 -8.29 -16.70
C ILE A 403 -4.51 -9.72 -16.34
N ASP A 404 -5.32 -10.35 -17.17
CA ASP A 404 -5.80 -11.73 -17.03
C ASP A 404 -4.70 -12.79 -17.21
N ASP A 405 -3.74 -12.55 -18.11
CA ASP A 405 -2.53 -13.38 -18.20
C ASP A 405 -1.59 -13.12 -17.02
N MET A 406 -1.43 -11.85 -16.61
CA MET A 406 -0.50 -11.47 -15.55
C MET A 406 -0.93 -12.02 -14.17
N VAL A 407 -2.22 -12.00 -13.82
CA VAL A 407 -2.70 -12.65 -12.57
C VAL A 407 -2.46 -14.16 -12.61
N ALA A 408 -2.66 -14.81 -13.76
CA ALA A 408 -2.44 -16.23 -13.93
C ALA A 408 -0.94 -16.60 -13.90
N GLN A 409 -0.07 -15.74 -14.45
CA GLN A 409 1.38 -15.85 -14.34
C GLN A 409 1.82 -15.66 -12.89
N ALA A 410 1.35 -14.62 -12.19
CA ALA A 410 1.71 -14.36 -10.80
C ALA A 410 1.41 -15.58 -9.91
N LEU A 411 0.20 -16.14 -10.00
CA LEU A 411 -0.20 -17.36 -9.28
C LEU A 411 0.67 -18.59 -9.57
N LYS A 412 1.15 -18.76 -10.82
CA LYS A 412 2.00 -19.90 -11.24
C LYS A 412 3.50 -19.67 -10.98
N SER A 413 3.90 -18.43 -10.73
CA SER A 413 5.30 -18.04 -10.59
C SER A 413 5.93 -18.45 -9.26
N SER A 414 7.25 -18.26 -9.14
CA SER A 414 7.95 -18.28 -7.86
C SER A 414 8.01 -16.92 -7.15
N GLY A 415 7.34 -15.90 -7.69
CA GLY A 415 7.62 -14.49 -7.39
C GLY A 415 9.01 -14.03 -7.84
N GLY A 416 9.49 -12.90 -7.31
CA GLY A 416 10.79 -12.31 -7.60
C GLY A 416 10.78 -11.33 -8.77
N PHE A 417 9.73 -10.52 -8.86
CA PHE A 417 9.54 -9.50 -9.88
C PHE A 417 8.82 -8.26 -9.32
N VAL A 418 8.96 -7.14 -10.02
CA VAL A 418 8.13 -5.95 -9.82
C VAL A 418 6.97 -6.00 -10.82
N TRP A 419 5.78 -5.64 -10.37
CA TRP A 419 4.56 -5.62 -11.16
C TRP A 419 3.94 -4.23 -11.07
N ALA A 420 4.11 -3.45 -12.13
CA ALA A 420 3.46 -2.17 -12.34
C ALA A 420 1.98 -2.40 -12.68
N CYS A 421 1.11 -1.96 -11.77
CA CYS A 421 -0.34 -2.00 -11.90
C CYS A 421 -0.91 -0.59 -12.09
N LYS A 422 -1.95 -0.48 -12.92
CA LYS A 422 -2.86 0.67 -12.93
C LYS A 422 -3.49 0.88 -11.54
N ASN A 423 -4.17 2.01 -11.32
CA ASN A 423 -4.57 2.43 -9.98
C ASN A 423 -5.48 1.41 -9.27
N TYR A 424 -6.52 0.94 -9.96
CA TYR A 424 -7.47 -0.05 -9.45
C TYR A 424 -6.84 -1.45 -9.29
N ASP A 425 -6.14 -1.93 -10.34
CA ASP A 425 -5.44 -3.22 -10.31
C ASP A 425 -4.42 -3.26 -9.15
N GLY A 426 -3.73 -2.15 -8.91
CA GLY A 426 -2.73 -2.03 -7.85
C GLY A 426 -3.32 -2.03 -6.45
N ASP A 427 -4.58 -1.60 -6.27
CA ASP A 427 -5.31 -1.77 -5.01
C ASP A 427 -5.58 -3.26 -4.78
N VAL A 428 -6.42 -3.85 -5.66
CA VAL A 428 -6.96 -5.21 -5.54
C VAL A 428 -5.85 -6.26 -5.47
N GLN A 429 -4.88 -6.20 -6.39
CA GLN A 429 -3.81 -7.20 -6.46
C GLN A 429 -2.83 -7.09 -5.29
N SER A 430 -2.64 -5.91 -4.70
CA SER A 430 -1.73 -5.77 -3.57
C SER A 430 -2.27 -6.39 -2.28
N ASP A 431 -3.58 -6.34 -2.07
CA ASP A 431 -4.23 -7.02 -0.93
C ASP A 431 -4.26 -8.55 -1.14
N ILE A 432 -4.49 -9.03 -2.37
CA ILE A 432 -4.38 -10.45 -2.73
C ILE A 432 -2.94 -10.95 -2.49
N VAL A 433 -1.93 -10.19 -2.93
CA VAL A 433 -0.52 -10.51 -2.69
C VAL A 433 -0.24 -10.53 -1.18
N ALA A 434 -0.60 -9.50 -0.44
CA ALA A 434 -0.39 -9.44 1.02
C ALA A 434 -1.01 -10.64 1.75
N GLN A 435 -2.27 -10.97 1.44
CA GLN A 435 -2.95 -12.11 2.04
C GLN A 435 -2.33 -13.44 1.62
N GLY A 436 -1.85 -13.56 0.38
CA GLY A 436 -1.14 -14.74 -0.12
C GLY A 436 0.23 -14.96 0.54
N TYR A 437 0.92 -13.90 0.97
CA TYR A 437 2.12 -13.98 1.79
C TYR A 437 1.87 -14.16 3.30
N GLY A 438 0.61 -14.07 3.75
CA GLY A 438 0.14 -14.48 5.08
C GLY A 438 -0.86 -13.51 5.70
N SER A 439 -0.53 -12.22 5.76
CA SER A 439 -1.33 -11.19 6.44
C SER A 439 -1.04 -9.79 5.89
N LEU A 440 -2.04 -8.92 5.89
CA LEU A 440 -1.89 -7.48 5.63
C LEU A 440 -0.89 -6.81 6.61
N GLY A 441 -0.71 -7.36 7.81
CA GLY A 441 0.32 -6.93 8.77
C GLY A 441 1.76 -7.25 8.38
N LEU A 442 1.95 -8.06 7.32
CA LEU A 442 3.25 -8.40 6.72
C LEU A 442 3.42 -7.74 5.34
N MET A 443 2.91 -6.53 5.15
CA MET A 443 3.05 -5.77 3.90
C MET A 443 3.55 -4.35 4.17
N THR A 444 4.68 -3.99 3.55
CA THR A 444 5.19 -2.61 3.56
C THR A 444 4.53 -1.80 2.45
N SER A 445 4.40 -0.48 2.62
CA SER A 445 3.91 0.44 1.59
C SER A 445 4.82 1.67 1.56
N VAL A 446 5.42 1.97 0.41
CA VAL A 446 6.30 3.13 0.24
C VAL A 446 5.92 3.87 -1.04
N LEU A 447 5.40 5.08 -0.89
CA LEU A 447 5.32 6.04 -1.98
C LEU A 447 6.73 6.54 -2.32
N MET A 448 7.11 6.45 -3.59
CA MET A 448 8.37 6.97 -4.10
C MET A 448 8.08 8.00 -5.20
N CYS A 449 8.57 9.23 -5.02
CA CYS A 449 8.41 10.29 -5.99
C CYS A 449 9.32 10.08 -7.23
N PRO A 450 8.99 10.67 -8.39
CA PRO A 450 9.80 10.55 -9.61
C PRO A 450 11.20 11.18 -9.50
N ASP A 451 11.48 11.97 -8.46
CA ASP A 451 12.80 12.55 -8.18
C ASP A 451 13.82 11.53 -7.64
N GLY A 452 13.39 10.30 -7.32
CA GLY A 452 14.21 9.24 -6.72
C GLY A 452 14.69 9.54 -5.30
N LYS A 453 14.21 10.62 -4.68
CA LYS A 453 14.70 11.16 -3.40
C LYS A 453 13.61 11.30 -2.35
N THR A 454 12.42 11.75 -2.74
CA THR A 454 11.32 11.97 -1.81
C THR A 454 10.53 10.69 -1.64
N ILE A 455 10.31 10.26 -0.39
CA ILE A 455 9.43 9.12 -0.07
C ILE A 455 8.46 9.44 1.05
N GLU A 456 7.37 8.67 1.07
CA GLU A 456 6.47 8.54 2.21
C GLU A 456 6.28 7.04 2.49
N ALA A 457 6.44 6.61 3.75
CA ALA A 457 6.36 5.21 4.15
C ALA A 457 5.23 4.98 5.16
N GLU A 458 4.31 4.07 4.83
CA GLU A 458 3.14 3.70 5.64
C GLU A 458 3.00 2.18 5.76
N ALA A 459 2.13 1.74 6.68
CA ALA A 459 1.62 0.38 6.65
C ALA A 459 0.60 0.23 5.50
N ALA A 460 0.55 -0.94 4.84
CA ALA A 460 -0.42 -1.14 3.74
C ALA A 460 -1.89 -1.24 4.20
N HIS A 461 -2.13 -1.46 5.49
CA HIS A 461 -3.47 -1.62 6.05
C HIS A 461 -4.04 -0.31 6.63
N GLY A 462 -5.37 -0.24 6.76
CA GLY A 462 -6.06 0.85 7.44
C GLY A 462 -5.89 0.85 8.97
N THR A 463 -6.72 1.63 9.64
CA THR A 463 -6.66 1.94 11.10
C THR A 463 -7.06 0.80 12.04
N VAL A 464 -7.49 -0.33 11.48
CA VAL A 464 -7.94 -1.55 12.20
C VAL A 464 -9.08 -1.27 13.19
N THR A 465 -10.08 -0.49 12.76
CA THR A 465 -11.27 -0.08 13.53
C THR A 465 -11.89 -1.20 14.37
N ARG A 466 -12.04 -2.40 13.80
CA ARG A 466 -12.62 -3.56 14.51
C ARG A 466 -11.88 -3.90 15.81
N HIS A 467 -10.55 -3.80 15.81
CA HIS A 467 -9.75 -4.04 17.02
C HIS A 467 -9.82 -2.84 17.96
N TYR A 468 -9.85 -1.62 17.42
CA TYR A 468 -10.06 -0.41 18.22
C TYR A 468 -11.39 -0.45 19.00
N ARG A 469 -12.49 -0.93 18.39
CA ARG A 469 -13.78 -1.08 19.10
C ARG A 469 -13.75 -2.07 20.25
N GLU A 470 -12.91 -3.10 20.21
CA GLU A 470 -12.72 -4.00 21.35
C GLU A 470 -11.78 -3.39 22.39
N HIS A 471 -10.74 -2.64 21.97
CA HIS A 471 -9.89 -1.86 22.87
C HIS A 471 -10.68 -0.79 23.65
N GLN A 472 -11.61 -0.07 22.99
CA GLN A 472 -12.52 0.89 23.64
C GLN A 472 -13.41 0.24 24.72
N LYS A 473 -13.62 -1.09 24.67
CA LYS A 473 -14.34 -1.87 25.69
C LYS A 473 -13.42 -2.46 26.77
N GLY A 474 -12.14 -2.06 26.81
CA GLY A 474 -11.13 -2.61 27.72
C GLY A 474 -10.70 -4.05 27.42
N LYS A 475 -11.05 -4.61 26.27
CA LYS A 475 -10.73 -6.00 25.92
C LYS A 475 -9.33 -6.13 25.29
N PRO A 476 -8.64 -7.27 25.47
CA PRO A 476 -7.36 -7.52 24.83
C PRO A 476 -7.50 -7.58 23.30
N THR A 477 -6.55 -6.98 22.60
CA THR A 477 -6.43 -7.03 21.13
C THR A 477 -5.14 -7.76 20.74
N SER A 478 -5.11 -8.31 19.52
CA SER A 478 -3.90 -8.86 18.90
C SER A 478 -3.82 -8.32 17.48
N THR A 479 -3.37 -7.07 17.38
CA THR A 479 -3.14 -6.34 16.13
C THR A 479 -1.67 -6.46 15.78
N ASN A 480 -1.36 -6.85 14.55
CA ASN A 480 0.03 -7.00 14.08
C ASN A 480 0.69 -5.61 13.88
N PRO A 481 1.76 -5.27 14.62
CA PRO A 481 2.44 -3.98 14.50
C PRO A 481 3.56 -3.99 13.45
N ILE A 482 3.88 -5.12 12.81
CA ILE A 482 5.10 -5.27 12.00
C ILE A 482 5.10 -4.29 10.83
N ALA A 483 4.01 -4.15 10.08
CA ALA A 483 3.92 -3.17 8.99
C ALA A 483 4.16 -1.72 9.46
N SER A 484 3.64 -1.33 10.62
CA SER A 484 3.89 0.00 11.21
C SER A 484 5.35 0.18 11.64
N ILE A 485 5.99 -0.86 12.20
CA ILE A 485 7.42 -0.84 12.52
C ILE A 485 8.26 -0.72 11.24
N PHE A 486 7.87 -1.42 10.17
CA PHE A 486 8.57 -1.36 8.89
C PHE A 486 8.38 -0.03 8.16
N ALA A 487 7.25 0.67 8.34
CA ALA A 487 7.11 2.06 7.88
C ALA A 487 8.20 2.95 8.50
N TRP A 488 8.40 2.84 9.82
CA TRP A 488 9.47 3.55 10.54
C TRP A 488 10.87 3.17 10.03
N THR A 489 11.19 1.89 9.91
CA THR A 489 12.53 1.47 9.47
C THR A 489 12.79 1.80 8.01
N ARG A 490 11.80 1.74 7.12
CA ARG A 490 11.94 2.13 5.71
C ARG A 490 12.20 3.63 5.57
N GLY A 491 11.45 4.48 6.28
CA GLY A 491 11.69 5.93 6.31
C GLY A 491 13.05 6.30 6.89
N LEU A 492 13.40 5.77 8.07
CA LEU A 492 14.69 6.01 8.70
C LEU A 492 15.87 5.50 7.86
N ALA A 493 15.77 4.32 7.25
CA ALA A 493 16.80 3.82 6.35
C ALA A 493 16.96 4.73 5.11
N HIS A 494 15.88 5.32 4.60
CA HIS A 494 15.97 6.27 3.48
C HIS A 494 16.57 7.63 3.90
N ARG A 495 16.15 8.18 5.04
CA ARG A 495 16.82 9.34 5.67
C ARG A 495 18.31 9.11 5.81
N GLY A 496 18.68 7.92 6.27
CA GLY A 496 20.06 7.51 6.38
C GLY A 496 20.80 7.55 5.04
N LYS A 497 20.20 7.04 3.95
CA LYS A 497 20.81 7.08 2.60
C LYS A 497 21.07 8.51 2.15
N LEU A 498 20.08 9.39 2.32
CA LEU A 498 20.19 10.81 1.97
C LEU A 498 21.26 11.53 2.81
N ASP A 499 21.45 11.12 4.07
CA ASP A 499 22.46 11.66 5.01
C ASP A 499 23.83 10.96 4.93
N ASN A 500 23.97 9.91 4.10
CA ASN A 500 25.08 8.94 4.13
C ASN A 500 25.37 8.35 5.54
N ASN A 501 24.35 8.22 6.37
CA ASN A 501 24.44 7.78 7.76
C ASN A 501 24.39 6.24 7.88
N GLN A 502 25.54 5.59 7.76
CA GLN A 502 25.66 4.12 7.78
C GLN A 502 25.22 3.46 9.11
N GLU A 503 25.20 4.19 10.23
CA GLU A 503 24.69 3.69 11.53
C GLU A 503 23.14 3.51 11.51
N LEU A 504 22.46 4.23 10.62
CA LEU A 504 21.02 4.20 10.44
C LEU A 504 20.56 3.19 9.37
N ILE A 505 21.29 3.06 8.25
CA ILE A 505 20.84 2.28 7.06
C ILE A 505 21.21 0.78 7.11
N ASN A 506 22.52 0.49 7.05
CA ASN A 506 23.21 -0.70 6.51
C ASN A 506 24.67 -0.25 6.11
N ARG A 507 25.60 -1.03 5.51
CA ARG A 507 25.69 -2.45 5.12
C ARG A 507 27.13 -2.97 5.35
N PHE A 508 27.28 -4.24 5.73
CA PHE A 508 28.51 -5.09 5.64
C PHE A 508 29.92 -4.42 5.65
N LEU A 509 30.25 -3.61 6.66
CA LEU A 509 31.65 -3.42 7.04
C LEU A 509 32.06 -4.52 8.03
N LYS A 510 32.49 -5.69 7.51
CA LYS A 510 33.24 -6.66 8.31
C LYS A 510 34.66 -6.14 8.52
N LYS A 511 34.80 -5.09 9.34
CA LYS A 511 36.11 -4.55 9.74
C LYS A 511 36.72 -5.51 10.76
N VAL A 512 37.32 -6.59 10.24
CA VAL A 512 38.13 -7.50 11.05
C VAL A 512 39.36 -6.73 11.48
N LEU A 513 39.37 -6.26 12.72
CA LEU A 513 40.58 -5.80 13.36
C LEU A 513 41.31 -7.05 13.85
N PHE A 514 42.41 -7.37 13.17
CA PHE A 514 43.38 -8.33 13.67
C PHE A 514 44.24 -7.61 14.72
N VAL A 515 44.15 -8.07 15.95
CA VAL A 515 45.10 -7.74 17.02
C VAL A 515 45.64 -9.07 17.51
N ASP A 516 46.96 -9.22 17.50
CA ASP A 516 47.68 -10.42 17.98
C ASP A 516 47.13 -11.76 17.45
N ASN A 517 46.92 -11.86 16.12
CA ASN A 517 46.33 -13.01 15.42
C ASN A 517 44.92 -13.43 15.86
N GLN A 518 44.21 -12.64 16.67
CA GLN A 518 42.79 -12.82 16.95
C GLN A 518 41.93 -11.87 16.11
N SER A 519 40.84 -12.39 15.54
CA SER A 519 39.87 -11.61 14.79
C SER A 519 38.85 -10.95 15.72
N ILE A 520 38.98 -9.66 15.97
CA ILE A 520 37.98 -8.89 16.73
C ILE A 520 36.92 -8.35 15.74
N SER A 521 35.69 -8.84 15.89
CA SER A 521 34.55 -8.40 15.07
C SER A 521 33.77 -7.30 15.80
N PHE A 522 33.93 -6.05 15.38
CA PHE A 522 33.15 -4.94 15.91
C PHE A 522 31.72 -4.96 15.36
N VAL A 523 30.73 -4.97 16.26
CA VAL A 523 29.31 -4.77 15.89
C VAL A 523 29.08 -3.28 15.69
N ALA A 524 29.18 -2.82 14.43
CA ALA A 524 28.58 -1.55 14.05
C ALA A 524 27.06 -1.65 14.24
N LEU A 525 26.50 -0.71 15.01
CA LEU A 525 25.08 -0.58 15.34
C LEU A 525 24.28 -0.35 14.04
N ARG A 526 23.18 -1.09 13.82
CA ARG A 526 22.44 -1.08 12.55
C ARG A 526 20.93 -0.96 12.81
N PHE A 527 20.48 0.19 13.30
CA PHE A 527 19.18 0.27 13.97
C PHE A 527 17.98 -0.27 13.14
N CYS A 528 17.81 0.18 11.89
CA CYS A 528 16.70 -0.28 11.05
C CYS A 528 16.80 -1.78 10.73
N ASP A 529 17.99 -2.25 10.39
CA ASP A 529 18.29 -3.63 10.02
C ASP A 529 18.18 -4.61 11.21
N ASP A 530 18.53 -4.14 12.42
CA ASP A 530 18.39 -4.87 13.69
C ASP A 530 16.92 -4.98 14.10
N LEU A 531 16.13 -3.92 13.92
CA LEU A 531 14.70 -3.87 14.25
C LEU A 531 13.85 -4.69 13.27
N GLU A 532 14.09 -4.61 11.95
CA GLU A 532 13.41 -5.49 10.97
C GLU A 532 13.67 -6.97 11.27
N LYS A 533 14.92 -7.32 11.62
CA LYS A 533 15.26 -8.69 12.04
C LYS A 533 14.67 -9.06 13.39
N ALA A 534 14.57 -8.13 14.35
CA ALA A 534 13.94 -8.40 15.64
C ALA A 534 12.46 -8.77 15.44
N CYS A 535 11.74 -8.10 14.55
CA CYS A 535 10.37 -8.48 14.16
C CYS A 535 10.32 -9.91 13.58
N ILE A 536 11.11 -10.18 12.54
CA ILE A 536 11.11 -11.48 11.84
C ILE A 536 11.53 -12.62 12.77
N GLU A 537 12.61 -12.47 13.53
CA GLU A 537 13.10 -13.50 14.46
C GLU A 537 12.19 -13.71 15.68
N THR A 538 11.38 -12.71 16.06
CA THR A 538 10.34 -12.91 17.08
C THR A 538 9.26 -13.85 16.55
N VAL A 539 8.74 -13.59 15.34
CA VAL A 539 7.79 -14.46 14.64
C VAL A 539 8.37 -15.87 14.40
N GLU A 540 9.60 -15.96 13.88
CA GLU A 540 10.29 -17.24 13.63
C GLU A 540 10.58 -18.03 14.92
N SER A 541 10.65 -17.36 16.08
CA SER A 541 10.74 -18.01 17.41
C SER A 541 9.40 -18.49 18.00
N GLY A 542 8.30 -18.38 17.24
CA GLY A 542 6.97 -18.83 17.65
C GLY A 542 6.13 -17.79 18.41
N LYS A 543 6.70 -16.62 18.72
CA LYS A 543 5.96 -15.50 19.34
C LYS A 543 5.36 -14.65 18.21
N MET A 544 4.03 -14.60 18.10
CA MET A 544 3.36 -13.87 17.01
C MET A 544 1.96 -13.38 17.39
N THR A 545 1.37 -12.49 16.59
CA THR A 545 -0.02 -12.04 16.75
C THR A 545 -1.02 -13.02 16.12
N LYS A 546 -2.31 -12.85 16.46
CA LYS A 546 -3.38 -13.80 16.15
C LYS A 546 -3.57 -14.04 14.65
N ASP A 547 -3.37 -13.02 13.83
CA ASP A 547 -3.41 -13.12 12.37
C ASP A 547 -2.37 -14.12 11.83
N LEU A 548 -1.15 -14.08 12.36
CA LEU A 548 -0.07 -14.98 11.96
C LEU A 548 -0.28 -16.40 12.50
N ALA A 549 -0.80 -16.53 13.73
CA ALA A 549 -1.18 -17.82 14.29
C ALA A 549 -2.33 -18.48 13.51
N ILE A 550 -3.26 -17.71 12.94
CA ILE A 550 -4.30 -18.20 12.03
C ILE A 550 -3.69 -18.76 10.73
N CYS A 551 -2.60 -18.18 10.20
CA CYS A 551 -1.91 -18.75 9.04
C CYS A 551 -1.36 -20.16 9.31
N ILE A 552 -0.82 -20.41 10.51
CA ILE A 552 -0.20 -21.69 10.90
C ILE A 552 -1.26 -22.72 11.30
N HIS A 553 -2.19 -22.35 12.17
CA HIS A 553 -3.12 -23.28 12.82
C HIS A 553 -4.50 -23.32 12.17
N GLY A 554 -4.82 -22.39 11.27
CA GLY A 554 -6.17 -22.21 10.74
C GLY A 554 -7.08 -21.44 11.69
N LEU A 555 -8.16 -20.88 11.14
CA LEU A 555 -9.09 -20.01 11.88
C LEU A 555 -9.88 -20.74 12.98
N LYS A 556 -10.08 -22.07 12.83
CA LYS A 556 -10.86 -22.89 13.76
C LYS A 556 -10.02 -23.37 14.97
N ASP A 557 -8.74 -23.65 14.75
CA ASP A 557 -7.87 -24.29 15.74
C ASP A 557 -6.86 -23.31 16.39
N VAL A 558 -6.95 -22.02 16.07
CA VAL A 558 -6.18 -20.97 16.77
C VAL A 558 -6.71 -20.77 18.20
N LYS A 559 -5.82 -20.90 19.19
CA LYS A 559 -6.12 -20.77 20.62
C LYS A 559 -5.30 -19.64 21.25
N PRO A 560 -5.67 -19.12 22.44
CA PRO A 560 -4.93 -18.04 23.11
C PRO A 560 -3.44 -18.34 23.31
N GLU A 561 -3.07 -19.60 23.56
CA GLU A 561 -1.68 -20.03 23.71
C GLU A 561 -0.84 -19.98 22.41
N HIS A 562 -1.48 -19.85 21.23
CA HIS A 562 -0.78 -19.77 19.95
C HIS A 562 -0.38 -18.32 19.56
N PHE A 563 -0.83 -17.29 20.30
CA PHE A 563 -0.55 -15.91 19.96
C PHE A 563 -0.40 -14.98 21.18
N LEU A 564 0.20 -13.82 20.96
CA LEU A 564 0.38 -12.76 21.95
C LEU A 564 -0.61 -11.62 21.73
N THR A 565 -0.92 -10.87 22.79
CA THR A 565 -1.64 -9.58 22.64
C THR A 565 -0.75 -8.56 21.92
N THR A 566 -1.34 -7.47 21.42
CA THR A 566 -0.61 -6.39 20.75
C THR A 566 0.56 -5.88 21.60
N MET A 567 0.38 -5.74 22.91
CA MET A 567 1.38 -5.20 23.83
C MET A 567 2.45 -6.23 24.19
N ASP A 568 2.06 -7.48 24.47
CA ASP A 568 3.02 -8.56 24.76
C ASP A 568 3.92 -8.85 23.55
N PHE A 569 3.39 -8.73 22.34
CA PHE A 569 4.14 -8.91 21.10
C PHE A 569 5.11 -7.74 20.83
N LEU A 570 4.68 -6.49 21.08
CA LEU A 570 5.58 -5.33 21.04
C LEU A 570 6.74 -5.48 22.04
N GLU A 571 6.47 -5.92 23.26
CA GLU A 571 7.51 -6.17 24.26
C GLU A 571 8.43 -7.34 23.89
N ALA A 572 7.90 -8.39 23.26
CA ALA A 572 8.72 -9.48 22.72
C ALA A 572 9.71 -8.99 21.64
N ILE A 573 9.27 -8.12 20.73
CA ILE A 573 10.14 -7.46 19.73
C ILE A 573 11.16 -6.56 20.43
N ALA A 574 10.74 -5.75 21.41
CA ALA A 574 11.62 -4.86 22.15
C ALA A 574 12.72 -5.64 22.91
N SER A 575 12.37 -6.75 23.55
CA SER A 575 13.34 -7.65 24.20
C SER A 575 14.34 -8.23 23.19
N ARG A 576 13.84 -8.73 22.04
CA ARG A 576 14.70 -9.25 20.96
C ARG A 576 15.65 -8.17 20.43
N LEU A 577 15.22 -6.92 20.33
CA LEU A 577 16.07 -5.80 19.92
C LEU A 577 17.14 -5.48 20.98
N ARG A 578 16.79 -5.50 22.28
CA ARG A 578 17.75 -5.29 23.39
C ARG A 578 18.82 -6.38 23.41
N GLU A 579 18.41 -7.64 23.26
CA GLU A 579 19.32 -8.80 23.10
C GLU A 579 20.31 -8.57 21.93
N LYS A 580 19.79 -8.25 20.74
CA LYS A 580 20.60 -8.01 19.53
C LYS A 580 21.62 -6.89 19.69
N ARG A 581 21.29 -5.86 20.45
CA ARG A 581 22.12 -4.65 20.62
C ARG A 581 23.01 -4.68 21.87
N GLY A 582 22.97 -5.78 22.63
CA GLY A 582 23.77 -5.92 23.86
C GLY A 582 23.35 -4.94 24.97
N THR A 583 22.07 -4.55 25.00
CA THR A 583 21.48 -3.65 26.00
C THR A 583 20.43 -4.38 26.84
N ALA A 584 20.65 -5.66 27.11
CA ALA A 584 19.79 -6.55 27.88
C ALA A 584 20.42 -6.82 29.26
#